data_AF-A0A5C6M8V5-F1
#
_entry.id   AF-A0A5C6M8V5-F1
#
_cell.length_a   1.000
_cell.length_b   1.000
_cell.length_c   1.000
_cell.angle_alpha   90.00
_cell.angle_beta   90.00
_cell.angle_gamma   90.00
#
_symmetry.space_group_name_H-M   'P 1'
#
loop_
_entity.id
_entity.type
_entity.pdbx_description
1 polymer ?
#
loop_
_entity_poly.entity_id
_entity_poly.type
_entity_poly.pdbx_seq_one_letter_code
_entity_poly.pdbx_strand_id
1 'polypeptide(L)'
;FRTAAVVRSAGQIPHNHKIQVKWNSAIDEVLGDEKNGVTGVRIRSTTNPEQTEVLEATGYFAAIGHTPNTEFLRGQVRTNEKGYIVWTTGHRTYTSVEGVFAAGDVADDYFRQAITAAGTGCMAALDCERWLASQGIE
;
A
#
# COMPACT_ATOMS: atom_id res chain seq x y z
N PHE A 1 23.54 -5.11 8.86
CA PHE A 1 22.06 -5.06 8.89
C PHE A 1 21.53 -6.34 8.27
N ARG A 2 20.98 -7.24 9.10
CA ARG A 2 20.24 -8.41 8.61
C ARG A 2 18.76 -8.01 8.64
N THR A 3 18.12 -8.00 7.48
CA THR A 3 16.73 -7.55 7.32
C THR A 3 15.91 -8.70 6.75
N ALA A 4 14.79 -9.02 7.40
CA ALA A 4 13.83 -9.96 6.84
C ALA A 4 12.74 -9.19 6.08
N ALA A 5 12.48 -9.57 4.84
CA ALA A 5 11.44 -9.00 3.99
C ALA A 5 10.55 -10.13 3.45
N VAL A 6 9.23 -9.95 3.53
CA VAL A 6 8.28 -10.85 2.87
C VAL A 6 7.95 -10.25 1.52
N VAL A 7 8.39 -10.91 0.46
CA VAL A 7 8.20 -10.47 -0.92
C VAL A 7 7.20 -11.40 -1.61
N ARG A 8 6.07 -10.86 -2.06
CA ARG A 8 4.97 -11.64 -2.68
C ARG A 8 5.26 -12.11 -4.11
N SER A 9 6.26 -11.53 -4.80
CA SER A 9 6.59 -11.92 -6.18
C SER A 9 8.09 -11.91 -6.45
N ALA A 10 8.57 -13.02 -7.02
CA ALA A 10 9.97 -13.44 -7.14
C ALA A 10 10.69 -12.97 -8.40
N GLY A 11 9.94 -12.56 -9.43
CA GLY A 11 10.36 -12.69 -10.83
C GLY A 11 11.58 -11.87 -11.24
N GLN A 12 12.06 -10.96 -10.38
CA GLN A 12 13.18 -10.07 -10.67
C GLN A 12 14.09 -9.83 -9.45
N ILE A 13 14.19 -10.75 -8.50
CA ILE A 13 15.20 -10.61 -7.42
C ILE A 13 16.58 -10.87 -8.05
N PRO A 14 17.45 -9.86 -8.22
CA PRO A 14 18.76 -10.08 -8.83
C PRO A 14 19.57 -11.04 -7.95
N HIS A 15 20.32 -11.94 -8.57
CA HIS A 15 21.27 -12.80 -7.85
C HIS A 15 22.25 -11.92 -7.06
N ASN A 16 22.05 -11.83 -5.75
CA ASN A 16 22.84 -11.01 -4.86
C ASN A 16 23.15 -11.83 -3.60
N HIS A 17 24.44 -11.98 -3.29
CA HIS A 17 24.91 -12.75 -2.13
C HIS A 17 24.40 -12.20 -0.78
N LYS A 18 23.91 -10.95 -0.75
CA LYS A 18 23.31 -10.32 0.45
C LYS A 18 21.82 -10.63 0.61
N ILE A 19 21.18 -11.28 -0.37
CA ILE A 19 19.75 -11.58 -0.36
C ILE A 19 19.56 -13.09 -0.31
N GLN A 20 18.84 -13.55 0.71
CA GLN A 20 18.38 -14.93 0.80
C GLN A 20 16.86 -14.96 0.74
N VAL A 21 16.32 -15.75 -0.19
CA VAL A 21 14.87 -15.90 -0.33
C VAL A 21 14.39 -17.15 0.39
N LYS A 22 13.38 -16.99 1.24
CA LYS A 22 12.71 -18.07 1.97
C LYS A 22 11.34 -18.35 1.33
N TRP A 23 11.32 -19.28 0.37
CA TRP A 23 10.08 -19.73 -0.28
C TRP A 23 9.22 -20.53 0.69
N ASN A 24 7.92 -20.66 0.38
CA ASN A 24 6.98 -21.48 1.14
C ASN A 24 7.00 -21.19 2.65
N SER A 25 7.14 -19.91 3.00
CA SER A 25 7.31 -19.46 4.37
C SER A 25 6.35 -18.31 4.64
N ALA A 26 5.64 -18.37 5.75
CA ALA A 26 4.81 -17.28 6.27
C ALA A 26 5.44 -16.74 7.56
N ILE A 27 5.17 -15.48 7.88
CA ILE A 27 5.57 -14.91 9.17
C ILE A 27 4.69 -15.48 10.27
N ASP A 28 5.33 -16.01 11.31
CA ASP A 28 4.68 -16.54 12.49
C ASP A 28 4.72 -15.52 13.64
N GLU A 29 5.90 -14.94 13.88
CA GLU A 29 6.09 -13.94 14.94
C GLU A 29 7.26 -13.01 14.60
N VAL A 30 7.14 -11.72 14.92
CA VAL A 30 8.27 -10.78 14.94
C VAL A 30 8.80 -10.72 16.38
N LEU A 31 10.04 -11.14 16.56
CA LEU A 31 10.69 -11.26 17.87
C LEU A 31 11.39 -9.96 18.23
N GLY A 32 11.27 -9.54 19.49
CA GLY A 32 11.86 -8.31 19.98
C GLY A 32 11.28 -7.85 21.31
N ASP A 33 11.79 -6.72 21.80
CA ASP A 33 11.29 -6.03 22.99
C ASP A 33 11.44 -4.51 22.83
N GLU A 34 10.86 -3.73 23.75
CA GLU A 34 10.90 -2.26 23.69
C GLU A 34 12.31 -1.68 23.77
N LYS A 35 13.24 -2.38 24.44
CA LYS A 35 14.61 -1.91 24.65
C LYS A 35 15.49 -2.15 23.43
N ASN A 36 15.34 -3.30 22.79
CA ASN A 36 16.22 -3.81 21.74
C ASN A 36 15.61 -3.71 20.34
N GLY A 37 14.30 -3.44 20.23
CA GLY A 37 13.57 -3.48 18.97
C GLY A 37 13.50 -4.90 18.41
N VAL A 38 13.46 -5.03 17.08
CA VAL A 38 13.41 -6.33 16.39
C VAL A 38 14.75 -7.05 16.54
N THR A 39 14.72 -8.27 17.05
CA THR A 39 15.89 -9.16 17.19
C THR A 39 15.81 -10.38 16.26
N GLY A 40 14.61 -10.69 15.76
CA GLY A 40 14.44 -11.75 14.77
C GLY A 40 13.02 -11.87 14.25
N VAL A 41 12.84 -12.82 13.35
CA VAL A 41 11.53 -13.16 12.79
C VAL A 41 11.41 -14.67 12.77
N ARG A 42 10.37 -15.21 13.41
CA ARG A 42 10.01 -16.61 13.25
C ARG A 42 9.16 -16.76 12.00
N ILE A 43 9.57 -17.67 11.13
CA ILE A 43 8.82 -18.07 9.95
C ILE A 43 8.31 -19.50 10.12
N ARG A 44 7.16 -19.78 9.53
CA ARG A 44 6.52 -21.10 9.51
C ARG A 44 6.40 -21.58 8.07
N SER A 45 6.72 -22.85 7.83
CA SER A 45 6.57 -23.45 6.51
C SER A 45 5.10 -23.55 6.11
N THR A 46 4.78 -23.14 4.88
CA THR A 46 3.43 -23.25 4.30
C THR A 46 3.15 -24.65 3.73
N THR A 47 4.16 -25.51 3.65
CA THR A 47 4.02 -26.91 3.20
C THR A 47 4.07 -27.90 4.36
N ASN A 48 4.64 -27.52 5.50
CA ASN A 48 4.62 -28.29 6.74
C ASN A 48 4.49 -27.33 7.94
N PRO A 49 3.27 -27.05 8.42
CA PRO A 49 3.03 -26.05 9.47
C PRO A 49 3.74 -26.32 10.81
N GLU A 50 4.18 -27.55 11.09
CA GLU A 50 4.94 -27.89 12.29
C GLU A 50 6.39 -27.42 12.24
N GLN A 51 6.89 -27.04 11.05
CA GLN A 51 8.25 -26.54 10.88
C GLN A 51 8.30 -25.03 11.02
N THR A 52 9.08 -24.57 12.00
CA THR A 52 9.40 -23.16 12.20
C THR A 52 10.90 -22.92 12.18
N GLU A 53 11.32 -21.77 11.68
CA GLU A 53 12.71 -21.30 11.68
C GLU A 53 12.76 -19.88 12.25
N VAL A 54 13.77 -19.58 13.07
CA VAL A 54 14.03 -18.22 13.55
C VAL A 54 15.17 -17.61 12.74
N LEU A 55 14.89 -16.46 12.12
CA LEU A 55 15.86 -15.66 11.40
C LEU A 55 16.30 -14.49 12.27
N GLU A 56 17.60 -14.40 12.58
CA GLU A 56 18.15 -13.22 13.24
C GLU A 56 18.07 -12.01 12.31
N ALA A 57 17.41 -10.95 12.79
CA ALA A 57 17.19 -9.74 12.02
C ALA A 57 17.15 -8.53 12.95
N THR A 58 17.69 -7.41 12.50
CA THR A 58 17.63 -6.13 13.22
C THR A 58 16.48 -5.25 12.74
N GLY A 59 15.65 -5.77 11.84
CA GLY A 59 14.54 -5.03 11.22
C GLY A 59 13.69 -5.94 10.33
N TYR A 60 12.40 -5.60 10.27
CA TYR A 60 11.39 -6.30 9.47
C TYR A 60 10.62 -5.30 8.60
N PHE A 61 10.44 -5.63 7.33
CA PHE A 61 9.65 -4.83 6.38
C PHE A 61 8.56 -5.70 5.76
N ALA A 62 7.29 -5.32 5.99
CA ALA A 62 6.14 -5.94 5.37
C ALA A 62 5.88 -5.33 3.99
N ALA A 63 6.04 -6.11 2.91
CA ALA A 63 5.82 -5.69 1.53
C ALA A 63 4.75 -6.54 0.84
N ILE A 64 3.56 -6.63 1.45
CA ILE A 64 2.46 -7.50 1.01
C ILE A 64 1.40 -6.80 0.12
N GLY A 65 1.61 -5.53 -0.19
CA GLY A 65 0.67 -4.70 -0.94
C GLY A 65 0.00 -3.65 -0.05
N HIS A 66 -0.91 -2.89 -0.65
CA HIS A 66 -1.70 -1.86 0.03
C HIS A 66 -3.18 -2.10 -0.29
N THR A 67 -4.04 -1.86 0.69
CA THR A 67 -5.49 -1.82 0.50
C THR A 67 -5.93 -0.37 0.64
N PRO A 68 -6.54 0.25 -0.38
CA PRO A 68 -7.04 1.62 -0.26
C PRO A 68 -8.23 1.67 0.71
N ASN A 69 -8.31 2.73 1.52
CA ASN A 69 -9.35 2.90 2.52
C ASN A 69 -10.68 3.40 1.91
N THR A 70 -11.32 2.59 1.07
CA THR A 70 -12.55 2.95 0.33
C THR A 70 -13.79 2.19 0.80
N GLU A 71 -13.65 1.23 1.71
CA GLU A 71 -14.76 0.37 2.16
C GLU A 71 -15.93 1.16 2.74
N PHE A 72 -15.65 2.27 3.44
CA PHE A 72 -16.67 3.14 4.03
C PHE A 72 -17.62 3.77 3.00
N LEU A 73 -17.20 3.86 1.73
CA LEU A 73 -18.01 4.41 0.63
C LEU A 73 -19.11 3.44 0.16
N ARG A 74 -19.02 2.15 0.51
CA ARG A 74 -20.04 1.12 0.22
C ARG A 74 -20.46 1.08 -1.25
N GLY A 75 -19.50 1.25 -2.17
CA GLY A 75 -19.73 1.18 -3.62
C GLY A 75 -20.40 2.41 -4.25
N GLN A 76 -20.63 3.49 -3.49
CA GLN A 76 -21.22 4.72 -4.03
C GLN A 76 -20.30 5.42 -5.03
N VAL A 77 -18.99 5.29 -4.84
CA VAL A 77 -17.98 5.81 -5.76
C VAL A 77 -17.33 4.63 -6.47
N ARG A 78 -17.22 4.72 -7.81
CA ARG A 78 -16.64 3.67 -8.65
C ARG A 78 -15.17 3.45 -8.30
N THR A 79 -14.83 2.20 -8.01
CA THR A 79 -13.47 1.72 -7.80
C THR A 79 -13.05 0.72 -8.87
N ASN A 80 -11.74 0.50 -9.03
CA ASN A 80 -11.22 -0.60 -9.82
C ASN A 80 -11.29 -1.93 -9.03
N GLU A 81 -10.87 -3.03 -9.65
CA GLU A 81 -10.88 -4.37 -9.02
C GLU A 81 -10.02 -4.46 -7.75
N LYS A 82 -9.07 -3.54 -7.56
CA LYS A 82 -8.21 -3.45 -6.37
C LYS A 82 -8.75 -2.49 -5.30
N GLY A 83 -9.91 -1.88 -5.52
CA GLY A 83 -10.56 -0.96 -4.58
C GLY A 83 -10.14 0.50 -4.67
N TYR A 84 -9.29 0.90 -5.62
CA TYR A 84 -8.87 2.29 -5.80
C TYR A 84 -9.94 3.08 -6.55
N ILE A 85 -10.20 4.32 -6.16
CA ILE A 85 -11.17 5.20 -6.82
C ILE A 85 -10.70 5.51 -8.24
N VAL A 86 -11.59 5.37 -9.22
CA VAL A 86 -11.28 5.60 -10.63
C VAL A 86 -11.67 7.01 -11.03
N TRP A 87 -10.68 7.80 -11.48
CA TRP A 87 -10.98 9.08 -12.11
C TRP A 87 -11.71 8.90 -13.44
N THR A 88 -12.70 9.76 -13.69
CA THR A 88 -13.51 9.73 -14.91
C THR A 88 -12.91 10.55 -16.04
N THR A 89 -12.03 11.51 -15.72
CA THR A 89 -11.44 12.45 -16.67
C THR A 89 -9.93 12.54 -16.47
N GLY A 90 -9.17 12.45 -17.56
CA GLY A 90 -7.71 12.57 -17.52
C GLY A 90 -7.25 13.93 -16.94
N HIS A 91 -6.26 13.89 -16.04
CA HIS A 91 -5.71 15.08 -15.35
C HIS A 91 -6.74 15.91 -14.56
N ARG A 92 -7.84 15.28 -14.13
CA ARG A 92 -8.82 15.83 -13.19
C ARG A 92 -9.10 14.78 -12.13
N THR A 93 -9.50 15.25 -10.95
CA THR A 93 -9.73 14.40 -9.78
C THR A 93 -11.18 13.94 -9.63
N TYR A 94 -11.97 14.14 -10.69
CA TYR A 94 -13.40 13.80 -10.72
C TYR A 94 -13.61 12.31 -10.59
N THR A 95 -14.56 11.94 -9.74
CA THR A 95 -14.98 10.55 -9.56
C THR A 95 -16.20 10.22 -10.43
N SER A 96 -16.84 9.07 -10.19
CA SER A 96 -18.13 8.71 -10.81
C SER A 96 -19.32 9.48 -10.23
N VAL A 97 -19.14 10.20 -9.14
CA VAL A 97 -20.19 10.98 -8.48
C VAL A 97 -19.85 12.46 -8.63
N GLU A 98 -20.79 13.24 -9.16
CA GLU A 98 -20.62 14.68 -9.32
C GLU A 98 -20.45 15.37 -7.96
N GLY A 99 -19.55 16.34 -7.88
CA GLY A 99 -19.19 17.01 -6.62
C GLY A 99 -18.30 16.18 -5.68
N VAL A 100 -17.92 14.95 -6.06
CA VAL A 100 -17.00 14.11 -5.29
C VAL A 100 -15.68 13.98 -6.03
N PHE A 101 -14.59 14.30 -5.33
CA PHE A 101 -13.22 14.31 -5.83
C PHE A 101 -12.36 13.31 -5.05
N ALA A 102 -11.37 12.71 -5.71
CA ALA A 102 -10.44 11.78 -5.07
C ALA A 102 -8.98 12.17 -5.35
N ALA A 103 -8.15 12.17 -4.32
CA ALA A 103 -6.74 12.54 -4.39
C ALA A 103 -5.89 11.65 -3.49
N GLY A 104 -4.59 11.57 -3.81
CA GLY A 104 -3.63 10.72 -3.10
C GLY A 104 -3.81 9.23 -3.39
N ASP A 105 -3.21 8.43 -2.52
CA ASP A 105 -3.09 6.97 -2.68
C ASP A 105 -4.44 6.25 -2.83
N VAL A 106 -5.57 6.85 -2.43
CA VAL A 106 -6.90 6.25 -2.66
C VAL A 106 -7.26 6.16 -4.15
N ALA A 107 -6.62 6.98 -5.00
CA ALA A 107 -6.80 7.03 -6.44
C ALA A 107 -5.49 6.80 -7.23
N ASP A 108 -4.37 6.54 -6.54
CA ASP A 108 -3.06 6.26 -7.14
C ASP A 108 -2.57 4.86 -6.72
N ASP A 109 -2.76 3.87 -7.59
CA ASP A 109 -2.29 2.50 -7.36
C ASP A 109 -0.85 2.25 -7.84
N TYR A 110 -0.20 3.28 -8.39
CA TYR A 110 1.11 3.17 -9.03
C TYR A 110 2.22 3.86 -8.23
N PHE A 111 2.19 5.19 -8.09
CA PHE A 111 3.31 5.96 -7.54
C PHE A 111 3.35 5.92 -6.01
N ARG A 112 2.24 6.24 -5.34
CA ARG A 112 2.09 6.22 -3.87
C ARG A 112 3.24 6.94 -3.14
N GLN A 113 3.52 8.16 -3.59
CA GLN A 113 4.54 9.01 -3.00
C GLN A 113 3.88 10.21 -2.33
N ALA A 114 4.47 10.69 -1.23
CA ALA A 114 3.97 11.88 -0.54
C ALA A 114 3.84 13.08 -1.50
N ILE A 115 4.79 13.25 -2.43
CA ILE A 115 4.76 14.36 -3.39
C ILE A 115 3.68 14.20 -4.47
N THR A 116 3.38 12.97 -4.92
CA THR A 116 2.29 12.74 -5.88
C THR A 116 0.93 12.94 -5.21
N ALA A 117 0.81 12.50 -3.95
CA ALA A 117 -0.38 12.74 -3.14
C ALA A 117 -0.61 14.25 -2.89
N ALA A 118 0.44 15.00 -2.56
CA ALA A 118 0.33 16.46 -2.41
C ALA A 118 -0.12 17.15 -3.70
N GLY A 119 0.45 16.76 -4.85
CA GLY A 119 0.07 17.30 -6.15
C GLY A 119 -1.40 17.06 -6.49
N THR A 120 -1.87 15.82 -6.34
CA THR A 120 -3.28 15.47 -6.59
C THR A 120 -4.23 16.09 -5.56
N GLY A 121 -3.79 16.30 -4.32
CA GLY A 121 -4.55 17.04 -3.31
C GLY A 121 -4.79 18.49 -3.72
N CYS A 122 -3.77 19.18 -4.25
CA CYS A 122 -3.93 20.52 -4.82
C CYS A 122 -4.90 20.52 -6.00
N MET A 123 -4.80 19.54 -6.90
CA MET A 123 -5.74 19.39 -8.02
C MET A 123 -7.18 19.23 -7.54
N ALA A 124 -7.43 18.38 -6.53
CA ALA A 124 -8.77 18.17 -5.99
C ALA A 124 -9.36 19.43 -5.32
N ALA A 125 -8.53 20.23 -4.66
CA ALA A 125 -8.97 21.51 -4.11
C ALA A 125 -9.44 22.47 -5.21
N LEU A 126 -8.65 22.62 -6.28
CA LEU A 126 -8.99 23.50 -7.42
C LEU A 126 -10.18 22.97 -8.23
N ASP A 127 -10.30 21.66 -8.39
CA ASP A 127 -11.43 21.01 -9.04
C ASP A 127 -12.73 21.22 -8.23
N CYS A 128 -12.66 21.10 -6.91
CA CYS A 128 -13.77 21.37 -6.00
C CYS A 128 -14.18 22.85 -6.03
N GLU A 129 -13.22 23.78 -5.93
CA GLU A 129 -13.46 25.23 -6.01
C GLU A 129 -14.22 25.59 -7.30
N ARG A 130 -13.73 25.11 -8.45
CA ARG A 130 -14.36 25.38 -9.75
C ARG A 130 -15.75 24.77 -9.86
N TRP A 131 -15.93 23.57 -9.29
CA TRP A 131 -17.23 22.93 -9.27
C TRP A 131 -18.22 23.73 -8.42
N LEU A 132 -17.86 24.13 -7.20
CA LEU A 132 -18.70 24.97 -6.33
C LEU A 132 -19.10 26.28 -7.01
N ALA A 133 -18.15 26.98 -7.62
CA ALA A 133 -18.42 28.19 -8.39
C ALA A 133 -19.40 27.95 -9.55
N SER A 134 -19.29 26.82 -10.26
CA SER A 134 -20.23 26.44 -11.32
C SER A 134 -21.65 26.13 -10.80
N GLN A 135 -21.79 25.76 -9.53
CA GLN A 135 -23.07 25.56 -8.86
C GLN A 135 -23.64 26.85 -8.26
N GLY A 136 -22.92 27.98 -8.37
CA GLY A 136 -23.31 29.25 -7.76
C GLY A 136 -23.14 29.27 -6.23
N ILE A 137 -22.26 28.42 -5.70
CA ILE A 137 -21.90 28.38 -4.27
C ILE A 137 -20.56 29.12 -4.13
N GLU A 138 -20.62 30.33 -3.56
CA GLU A 138 -19.46 31.16 -3.18
C GLU A 138 -19.17 31.07 -1.68
#